data_AF-X2D3V0-F1
#
_entry.id   AF-X2D3V0-F1
#
_cell.length_a   1.000
_cell.length_b   1.000
_cell.length_c   1.000
_cell.angle_alpha   90.00
_cell.angle_beta   90.00
_cell.angle_gamma   90.00
#
_symmetry.space_group_name_H-M   'P 1'
#
loop_
_entity.id
_entity.type
_entity.pdbx_description
1 polymer ?
#
loop_
_entity_poly.entity_id
_entity_poly.type
_entity_poly.pdbx_seq_one_letter_code
_entity_poly.pdbx_strand_id
1 'polypeptide(L)' 'MGGRIPLWLIGILAGILVIVLIGFFFYGSYSGLGSSL' A
#
# COMPACT_ATOMS: atom_id res chain seq x y z
N MET A 1 -19.34 -24.61 8.66
CA MET A 1 -18.58 -24.84 7.41
C MET A 1 -17.70 -23.61 7.19
N GLY A 2 -16.38 -23.71 7.39
CA GLY A 2 -15.49 -22.55 7.37
C GLY A 2 -15.37 -21.95 5.96
N GLY A 3 -15.72 -20.68 5.81
CA GLY A 3 -15.51 -19.93 4.57
C GLY A 3 -14.03 -19.66 4.38
N ARG A 4 -13.40 -20.28 3.38
CA ARG A 4 -12.01 -20.01 3.03
C ARG A 4 -11.96 -18.81 2.07
N ILE A 5 -11.16 -17.81 2.40
CA ILE A 5 -10.92 -16.67 1.52
C ILE A 5 -9.93 -17.11 0.44
N PRO A 6 -10.21 -16.83 -0.85
CA PRO A 6 -9.28 -17.17 -1.92
C PRO A 6 -7.94 -16.45 -1.78
N LEU A 7 -6.83 -17.18 -1.91
CA LEU A 7 -5.49 -16.60 -1.79
C LEU A 7 -5.21 -15.53 -2.86
N TRP A 8 -5.74 -15.69 -4.07
CA TRP A 8 -5.59 -14.72 -5.15
C TRP A 8 -6.19 -13.34 -4.76
N LEU A 9 -7.30 -13.33 -4.03
CA LEU A 9 -7.94 -12.09 -3.56
C LEU A 9 -7.05 -11.39 -2.53
N ILE A 10 -6.48 -12.16 -1.60
CA ILE A 10 -5.53 -11.65 -0.61
C ILE A 10 -4.31 -11.05 -1.32
N GLY A 11 -3.77 -11.74 -2.33
CA GLY A 11 -2.63 -11.27 -3.11
C GLY A 11 -2.90 -9.94 -3.81
N ILE A 12 -4.07 -9.77 -4.42
CA ILE A 12 -4.45 -8.51 -5.07
C ILE A 12 -4.58 -7.38 -4.05
N LEU A 13 -5.31 -7.60 -2.95
CA LEU A 13 -5.52 -6.56 -1.93
C LEU A 13 -4.22 -6.15 -1.25
N ALA A 14 -3.36 -7.12 -0.91
CA ALA A 14 -2.04 -6.85 -0.36
C ALA A 14 -1.16 -6.08 -1.36
N GLY A 15 -1.17 -6.47 -2.64
CA GLY A 15 -0.43 -5.78 -3.70
C GLY A 15 -0.85 -4.33 -3.86
N ILE A 16 -2.16 -4.06 -3.88
CA ILE A 16 -2.69 -2.68 -3.95
C ILE A 16 -2.25 -1.87 -2.73
N LEU A 17 -2.38 -2.44 -1.53
CA LEU A 17 -1.95 -1.79 -0.29
C LEU A 17 -0.47 -1.41 -0.30
N VAL A 18 0.39 -2.32 -0.77
CA VAL A 18 1.83 -2.07 -0.90
C VAL A 18 2.10 -0.93 -1.89
N ILE A 19 1.46 -0.93 -3.05
CA ILE A 19 1.65 0.13 -4.06
C ILE A 19 1.21 1.48 -3.51
N VAL A 20 0.05 1.54 -2.87
CA VAL A 20 -0.47 2.79 -2.26
C VAL A 20 0.48 3.27 -1.17
N LEU A 21 0.96 2.38 -0.31
CA LEU A 21 1.86 2.73 0.79
C LEU A 21 3.20 3.27 0.27
N ILE A 22 3.78 2.61 -0.73
CA ILE A 22 5.01 3.08 -1.38
C ILE A 22 4.78 4.43 -2.05
N GLY A 23 3.68 4.59 -2.79
CA GLY A 23 3.30 5.87 -3.39
C GLY A 23 3.16 6.98 -2.35
N PHE A 24 2.60 6.67 -1.17
CA PHE A 24 2.47 7.62 -0.07
C PHE A 24 3.82 8.05 0.50
N PHE A 25 4.77 7.11 0.65
CA PHE A 25 6.14 7.46 1.07
C PHE A 25 6.83 8.36 0.05
N PHE A 26 6.71 8.05 -1.24
CA PHE A 26 7.26 8.93 -2.28
C PHE A 26 6.61 10.32 -2.25
N TYR A 27 5.29 10.40 -2.13
CA TYR A 27 4.58 11.67 -2.00
C TYR A 27 5.08 12.49 -0.80
N GLY A 28 5.25 11.85 0.35
CA GLY A 28 5.78 12.47 1.57
C GLY A 28 7.19 13.02 1.40
N SER A 29 8.07 12.35 0.64
CA SER A 29 9.41 12.86 0.35
C SER A 29 9.42 14.20 -0.41
N TYR A 30 8.31 14.58 -1.05
CA TYR A 30 8.16 15.87 -1.73
C TYR A 30 7.24 16.84 -1.01
N SER A 31 6.68 16.47 0.15
CA SER A 31 5.69 17.27 0.87
C SER A 31 5.93 17.27 2.39
N GLY A 32 6.24 18.43 2.97
CA GLY A 32 6.34 18.61 4.42
C GLY A 32 7.71 18.24 4.99
N LEU A 33 7.76 17.51 6.11
CA LEU A 33 9.01 17.17 6.78
C LEU A 33 9.92 16.34 5.87
N GLY A 34 11.18 16.75 5.71
CA GLY A 34 12.14 16.06 4.85
C GLY A 34 12.02 16.35 3.36
N SER A 35 11.13 17.29 2.95
CA SER A 35 10.96 17.70 1.55
C SER A 35 11.95 18.79 1.07
N SER A 36 12.85 19.24 1.95
CA SER A 36 13.80 20.34 1.70
C SER A 36 13.17 21.71 1.39
N LEU A 37 11.86 21.85 1.65
CA LEU A 37 11.11 23.11 1.67
C LEU A 37 11.13 23.76 3.05
#